data_AF-K1U3Z2-F1
#
_entry.id   AF-K1U3Z2-F1
#
_cell.length_a   1.000
_cell.length_b   1.000
_cell.length_c   1.000
_cell.angle_alpha   90.00
_cell.angle_beta   90.00
_cell.angle_gamma   90.00
#
_symmetry.space_group_name_H-M   'P 1'
#
loop_
_entity.id
_entity.type
_entity.pdbx_description
1 polymer ?
#
loop_
_entity_poly.entity_id
_entity_poly.type
_entity_poly.pdbx_seq_one_letter_code
_entity_poly.pdbx_strand_id
1 'polypeptide(L)'
;MRLKEAIQHTSGLRCVVEGMEICSSVGRRMLHEMTWLGEESAITAEHDRIASVLRLLETEAGRDRTETIRRKLALLRDIRSTIERTGGNCVFDDIELFELKFFALLAEELRPLASQGHLAELPELNGVVDLLDPEGNRLPHFFVYDAYSEELATLRKQIKARKQAGADESQVQELYFRSVEIEDRIRERLSVELRKYHEALQQALDRMGWLDVVIAKAMQARDWGLTRPAITQDT
;
A
#
# COMPACT_ATOMS: atom_id res chain seq x y z
N MET A 1 15.58 18.32 -12.91
CA MET A 1 14.94 19.12 -11.86
C MET A 1 13.70 18.38 -11.37
N ARG A 2 13.57 18.19 -10.04
CA ARG A 2 12.39 17.60 -9.40
C ARG A 2 11.35 18.69 -9.07
N LEU A 3 10.08 18.31 -8.92
CA LEU A 3 9.01 19.26 -8.60
C LEU A 3 9.28 20.03 -7.30
N LYS A 4 9.79 19.34 -6.26
CA LYS A 4 10.16 19.96 -4.98
C LYS A 4 11.22 21.05 -5.08
N GLU A 5 12.08 20.99 -6.11
CA GLU A 5 13.08 22.04 -6.40
C GLU A 5 12.40 23.20 -7.12
N ALA A 6 11.57 22.90 -8.13
CA ALA A 6 10.88 23.91 -8.92
C ALA A 6 9.93 24.82 -8.10
N ILE A 7 9.19 24.26 -7.14
CA ILE A 7 8.26 25.03 -6.27
C ILE A 7 8.97 26.03 -5.33
N GLN A 8 10.28 25.89 -5.15
CA GLN A 8 11.08 26.86 -4.38
C GLN A 8 11.34 28.14 -5.19
N HIS A 9 11.36 28.02 -6.53
CA HIS A 9 11.71 29.10 -7.45
C HIS A 9 10.50 29.73 -8.17
N THR A 10 9.34 29.08 -8.14
CA THR A 10 8.12 29.58 -8.82
C THR A 10 6.91 29.58 -7.87
N SER A 11 6.52 30.76 -7.39
CA SER A 11 5.40 30.94 -6.45
C SER A 11 4.06 30.46 -6.99
N GLY A 12 3.78 30.68 -8.27
CA GLY A 12 2.56 30.17 -8.93
C GLY A 12 2.50 28.64 -8.93
N LEU A 13 3.62 27.96 -9.16
CA LEU A 13 3.70 26.51 -9.14
C LEU A 13 3.47 25.95 -7.72
N ARG A 14 3.93 26.66 -6.69
CA ARG A 14 3.62 26.31 -5.29
C ARG A 14 2.12 26.34 -5.03
N CYS A 15 1.41 27.38 -5.46
CA CYS A 15 -0.04 27.50 -5.31
C CYS A 15 -0.77 26.31 -5.98
N VAL A 16 -0.35 25.93 -7.19
CA VAL A 16 -0.88 24.75 -7.90
C VAL A 16 -0.69 23.48 -7.06
N VAL A 17 0.51 23.23 -6.55
CA VAL A 17 0.83 22.02 -5.78
C VAL A 17 0.10 21.98 -4.43
N GLU A 18 0.03 23.11 -3.72
CA GLU A 18 -0.66 23.21 -2.43
C GLU A 18 -2.18 23.06 -2.57
N GLY A 19 -2.74 23.47 -3.71
CA GLY A 19 -4.15 23.28 -4.03
C GLY A 19 -4.54 21.87 -4.47
N MET A 20 -3.58 20.94 -4.67
CA MET A 20 -3.89 19.55 -5.02
C MET A 20 -4.32 18.75 -3.78
N GLU A 21 -5.53 18.21 -3.82
CA GLU A 21 -6.07 17.34 -2.76
C GLU A 21 -5.52 15.91 -2.83
N ILE A 22 -4.23 15.75 -2.51
CA ILE A 22 -3.57 14.45 -2.40
C ILE A 22 -3.94 13.77 -1.07
N CYS A 23 -4.48 12.55 -1.14
CA CYS A 23 -5.04 11.85 0.02
C CYS A 23 -4.02 11.03 0.83
N SER A 24 -2.94 10.55 0.19
CA SER A 24 -1.95 9.66 0.80
C SER A 24 -0.58 10.32 0.99
N SER A 25 0.16 9.89 2.01
CA SER A 25 1.56 10.29 2.18
C SER A 25 2.44 9.81 1.03
N VAL A 26 2.14 8.63 0.48
CA VAL A 26 2.83 8.04 -0.68
C VAL A 26 2.65 8.93 -1.91
N GLY A 27 1.41 9.31 -2.25
CA GLY A 27 1.09 10.19 -3.37
C GLY A 27 1.73 11.57 -3.20
N ARG A 28 1.73 12.13 -1.98
CA ARG A 28 2.32 13.46 -1.71
C ARG A 28 3.82 13.47 -1.95
N ARG A 29 4.50 12.45 -1.43
CA ARG A 29 5.93 12.23 -1.71
C ARG A 29 6.16 12.05 -3.21
N MET A 30 5.39 11.18 -3.86
CA MET A 30 5.55 10.92 -5.30
C MET A 30 5.44 12.20 -6.10
N LEU A 31 4.42 13.03 -5.87
CA LEU A 31 4.25 14.32 -6.50
C LEU A 31 5.51 15.19 -6.37
N HIS A 32 6.05 15.32 -5.15
CA HIS A 32 7.27 16.11 -4.90
C HIS A 32 8.53 15.57 -5.60
N GLU A 33 8.61 14.25 -5.77
CA GLU A 33 9.73 13.57 -6.42
C GLU A 33 9.57 13.47 -7.95
N MET A 34 8.40 13.80 -8.52
CA MET A 34 8.19 13.82 -9.96
C MET A 34 9.20 14.72 -10.66
N THR A 35 9.63 14.28 -11.84
CA THR A 35 10.51 15.04 -12.74
C THR A 35 9.71 15.51 -13.95
N TRP A 36 10.20 16.55 -14.62
CA TRP A 36 9.59 17.05 -15.85
C TRP A 36 9.72 16.02 -16.97
N LEU A 37 8.60 15.71 -17.61
CA LEU A 37 8.57 14.84 -18.78
C LEU A 37 9.10 15.61 -20.00
N GLY A 38 10.01 15.00 -20.76
CA GLY A 38 10.55 15.56 -21.99
C GLY A 38 10.06 14.89 -23.27
N GLU A 39 9.48 13.69 -23.16
CA GLU A 39 8.99 12.95 -24.32
C GLU A 39 7.49 13.19 -24.54
N GLU A 40 7.13 13.54 -25.78
CA GLU A 40 5.73 13.78 -26.18
C GLU A 40 4.82 12.58 -25.87
N SER A 41 5.29 11.36 -26.07
CA SER A 41 4.57 10.12 -25.76
C SER A 41 4.25 10.02 -24.26
N ALA A 42 5.21 10.33 -23.39
CA ALA A 42 5.04 10.29 -21.94
C ALA A 42 4.06 11.38 -21.44
N ILE A 43 4.17 12.59 -22.00
CA ILE A 43 3.26 13.70 -21.70
C ILE A 43 1.83 13.36 -22.15
N THR A 44 1.70 12.82 -23.37
CA THR A 44 0.41 12.40 -23.92
C THR A 44 -0.26 11.34 -23.07
N ALA A 45 0.50 10.31 -22.66
CA ALA A 45 -0.01 9.27 -21.77
C ALA A 45 -0.54 9.88 -20.47
N GLU A 46 0.23 10.74 -19.80
CA GLU A 46 -0.20 11.38 -18.55
C GLU A 46 -1.46 12.25 -18.74
N HIS A 47 -1.56 13.00 -19.85
CA HIS A 47 -2.78 13.73 -20.19
C HIS A 47 -3.99 12.81 -20.41
N ASP A 48 -3.81 11.68 -21.09
CA ASP A 48 -4.89 10.72 -21.34
C ASP A 48 -5.39 10.06 -20.05
N ARG A 49 -4.51 9.83 -19.07
CA ARG A 49 -4.86 9.34 -17.74
C ARG A 49 -5.71 10.35 -16.97
N ILE A 50 -5.32 11.62 -16.97
CA ILE A 50 -6.11 12.71 -16.37
C ILE A 50 -7.48 12.81 -17.06
N ALA A 51 -7.51 12.76 -18.39
CA ALA A 51 -8.75 12.78 -19.16
C ALA A 51 -9.67 11.59 -18.83
N SER A 52 -9.10 10.42 -18.53
CA SER A 52 -9.86 9.23 -18.14
C SER A 52 -10.54 9.39 -16.79
N VAL A 53 -9.86 10.01 -15.80
CA VAL A 53 -10.50 10.39 -14.54
C VAL A 53 -11.59 11.45 -14.77
N LEU A 54 -11.33 12.48 -15.56
CA LEU A 54 -12.32 13.52 -15.87
C LEU A 54 -13.61 12.93 -16.46
N ARG A 55 -13.51 11.98 -17.40
CA ARG A 55 -14.68 11.25 -17.95
C ARG A 55 -15.46 10.47 -16.89
N LEU A 56 -14.77 9.85 -15.92
CA LEU A 56 -15.46 9.18 -14.81
C LEU A 56 -16.26 10.18 -13.97
N LEU A 57 -15.71 11.36 -13.73
CA LEU A 57 -16.34 12.40 -12.92
C LEU A 57 -17.60 13.02 -13.57
N GLU A 58 -17.85 12.79 -14.86
CA GLU A 58 -19.07 13.24 -15.56
C GLU A 58 -20.32 12.51 -15.04
N THR A 59 -20.18 11.25 -14.64
CA THR A 59 -21.28 10.40 -14.14
C THR A 59 -21.35 10.38 -12.62
N GLU A 60 -22.55 10.21 -12.06
CA GLU A 60 -22.72 10.05 -10.60
C GLU A 60 -21.99 8.80 -10.07
N ALA A 61 -22.16 7.65 -10.73
CA ALA A 61 -21.48 6.42 -10.36
C ALA A 61 -19.95 6.53 -10.40
N GLY A 62 -19.39 7.27 -11.37
CA GLY A 62 -17.95 7.50 -11.46
C GLY A 62 -17.43 8.46 -10.39
N ARG A 63 -18.23 9.45 -9.96
CA ARG A 63 -17.92 10.30 -8.80
C ARG A 63 -17.89 9.48 -7.51
N ASP A 64 -18.91 8.66 -7.25
CA ASP A 64 -18.97 7.80 -6.06
C ASP A 64 -17.81 6.80 -6.00
N ARG A 65 -17.45 6.23 -7.16
CA ARG A 65 -16.28 5.36 -7.29
C ARG A 65 -14.99 6.10 -6.97
N THR A 66 -14.80 7.28 -7.56
CA THR A 66 -13.60 8.10 -7.33
C THR A 66 -13.46 8.45 -5.86
N GLU A 67 -14.55 8.84 -5.20
CA GLU A 67 -14.54 9.14 -3.77
C GLU A 67 -14.25 7.89 -2.92
N THR A 68 -14.78 6.73 -3.31
CA THR A 68 -14.43 5.46 -2.65
C THR A 68 -12.95 5.12 -2.77
N ILE A 69 -12.36 5.33 -3.96
CA ILE A 69 -10.92 5.19 -4.19
C ILE A 69 -10.13 6.14 -3.28
N ARG A 70 -10.50 7.42 -3.23
CA ARG A 70 -9.84 8.43 -2.39
C ARG A 70 -9.88 8.06 -0.91
N ARG A 71 -11.03 7.63 -0.39
CA ARG A 71 -11.16 7.16 1.00
C ARG A 71 -10.23 5.98 1.30
N LYS A 72 -10.08 5.03 0.37
CA LYS A 72 -9.14 3.92 0.52
C LYS A 72 -7.68 4.41 0.45
N LEU A 73 -7.35 5.27 -0.49
CA LEU A 73 -6.01 5.87 -0.61
C LEU A 73 -5.63 6.69 0.63
N ALA A 74 -6.58 7.31 1.33
CA ALA A 74 -6.32 7.99 2.60
C ALA A 74 -5.82 7.05 3.71
N LEU A 75 -6.09 5.74 3.61
CA LEU A 75 -5.58 4.71 4.52
C LEU A 75 -4.18 4.22 4.12
N LEU A 76 -3.69 4.57 2.92
CA LEU A 76 -2.40 4.14 2.41
C LEU A 76 -1.26 4.77 3.21
N ARG A 77 -0.55 3.92 3.95
CA ARG A 77 0.67 4.29 4.66
C ARG A 77 1.89 4.16 3.77
N ASP A 78 2.89 4.97 4.06
CA ASP A 78 4.19 4.87 3.40
C ASP A 78 5.05 3.80 4.10
N ILE A 79 4.97 2.57 3.59
CA ILE A 79 5.69 1.39 4.12
C ILE A 79 6.86 0.98 3.22
N ARG A 80 7.42 1.93 2.46
CA ARG A 80 8.50 1.64 1.50
C ARG A 80 9.70 0.95 2.11
N SER A 81 10.13 1.38 3.29
CA SER A 81 11.25 0.76 3.99
C SER A 81 10.98 -0.72 4.27
N THR A 82 9.75 -1.05 4.68
CA THR A 82 9.31 -2.41 4.94
C THR A 82 9.27 -3.23 3.64
N ILE A 83 8.74 -2.66 2.56
CA ILE A 83 8.72 -3.30 1.23
C ILE A 83 10.14 -3.48 0.66
N GLU A 84 11.02 -2.49 0.75
CA GLU A 84 12.42 -2.58 0.29
C GLU A 84 13.15 -3.73 0.97
N ARG A 85 12.93 -3.90 2.27
CA ARG A 85 13.48 -5.01 3.05
C ARG A 85 13.01 -6.39 2.58
N THR A 86 11.83 -6.52 1.95
CA THR A 86 11.37 -7.81 1.41
C THR A 86 12.27 -8.36 0.30
N GLY A 87 13.08 -7.51 -0.35
CA GLY A 87 14.08 -7.96 -1.34
C GLY A 87 15.35 -8.55 -0.72
N GLY A 88 15.53 -8.45 0.60
CA GLY A 88 16.75 -8.83 1.31
C GLY A 88 16.62 -10.05 2.22
N ASN A 89 17.72 -10.38 2.90
CA ASN A 89 17.76 -11.39 3.96
C ASN A 89 17.42 -10.75 5.32
N CYS A 90 16.16 -10.38 5.55
CA CYS A 90 15.71 -9.91 6.86
C CYS A 90 14.59 -10.78 7.44
N VAL A 91 14.41 -10.69 8.75
CA VAL A 91 13.27 -11.20 9.50
C VAL A 91 12.40 -9.99 9.87
N PHE A 92 11.11 -10.09 9.60
CA PHE A 92 10.14 -9.05 9.95
C PHE A 92 9.58 -9.30 11.35
N ASP A 93 9.39 -8.21 12.09
CA ASP A 93 8.63 -8.25 13.33
C ASP A 93 7.11 -8.22 13.09
N ASP A 94 6.33 -8.31 14.16
CA ASP A 94 4.86 -8.35 14.06
C ASP A 94 4.27 -7.04 13.50
N ILE A 95 4.96 -5.90 13.68
CA ILE A 95 4.53 -4.59 13.15
C ILE A 95 4.74 -4.54 11.65
N GLU A 96 5.91 -4.98 11.18
CA GLU A 96 6.24 -5.02 9.75
C GLU A 96 5.35 -6.02 9.00
N LEU A 97 5.09 -7.20 9.59
CA LEU A 97 4.15 -8.17 9.02
C LEU A 97 2.71 -7.64 9.01
N PHE A 98 2.31 -6.89 10.04
CA PHE A 98 1.04 -6.18 10.04
C PHE A 98 0.96 -5.15 8.91
N GLU A 99 1.99 -4.34 8.70
CA GLU A 99 2.04 -3.33 7.64
C GLU A 99 1.87 -3.96 6.25
N LEU A 100 2.59 -5.05 5.98
CA LEU A 100 2.50 -5.77 4.71
C LEU A 100 1.12 -6.39 4.50
N LYS A 101 0.53 -7.01 5.54
CA LYS A 101 -0.83 -7.56 5.48
C LYS A 101 -1.87 -6.48 5.22
N PHE A 102 -1.81 -5.38 5.98
CA PHE A 102 -2.73 -4.26 5.83
C PHE A 102 -2.65 -3.66 4.43
N PHE A 103 -1.43 -3.44 3.93
CA PHE A 103 -1.20 -2.94 2.59
C PHE A 103 -1.74 -3.88 1.50
N ALA A 104 -1.48 -5.18 1.61
CA ALA A 104 -1.97 -6.17 0.65
C ALA A 104 -3.50 -6.24 0.62
N LEU A 105 -4.16 -6.21 1.78
CA LEU A 105 -5.63 -6.12 1.88
C LEU A 105 -6.16 -4.85 1.20
N LEU A 106 -5.58 -3.70 1.50
CA LEU A 106 -5.99 -2.43 0.92
C LEU A 106 -5.81 -2.41 -0.61
N ALA A 107 -4.70 -2.94 -1.11
CA ALA A 107 -4.42 -3.05 -2.54
C ALA A 107 -5.42 -3.98 -3.25
N GLU A 108 -5.75 -5.13 -2.66
CA GLU A 108 -6.76 -6.05 -3.21
C GLU A 108 -8.15 -5.43 -3.25
N GLU A 109 -8.54 -4.67 -2.22
CA GLU A 109 -9.81 -3.94 -2.23
C GLU A 109 -9.85 -2.82 -3.27
N LEU A 110 -8.70 -2.20 -3.56
CA LEU A 110 -8.60 -1.10 -4.52
C LEU A 110 -8.51 -1.59 -5.97
N ARG A 111 -7.93 -2.77 -6.21
CA ARG A 111 -7.72 -3.38 -7.54
C ARG A 111 -8.98 -3.40 -8.41
N PRO A 112 -10.16 -3.90 -7.97
CA PRO A 112 -11.36 -3.90 -8.80
C PRO A 112 -11.88 -2.49 -9.08
N LEU A 113 -11.74 -1.56 -8.13
CA LEU A 113 -12.20 -0.17 -8.30
C LEU A 113 -11.36 0.58 -9.34
N ALA A 114 -10.04 0.39 -9.30
CA ALA A 114 -9.10 1.00 -10.23
C ALA A 114 -9.22 0.42 -11.65
N SER A 115 -9.37 -0.91 -11.77
CA SER A 115 -9.50 -1.60 -13.06
C SER A 115 -10.83 -1.33 -13.78
N GLN A 116 -11.96 -1.36 -13.08
CA GLN A 116 -13.27 -1.03 -13.67
C GLN A 116 -13.37 0.41 -14.20
N GLY A 117 -12.50 1.30 -13.71
CA GLY A 117 -12.35 2.67 -14.20
C GLY A 117 -11.30 2.85 -15.29
N HIS A 118 -10.57 1.78 -15.66
CA HIS A 118 -9.36 1.84 -16.50
C HIS A 118 -8.36 2.89 -15.99
N LEU A 119 -8.29 3.08 -14.67
CA LEU A 119 -7.47 4.11 -14.04
C LEU A 119 -6.04 3.63 -13.82
N ALA A 120 -5.92 2.43 -13.25
CA ALA A 120 -4.67 1.75 -13.03
C ALA A 120 -4.94 0.24 -12.94
N GLU A 121 -4.03 -0.56 -13.45
CA GLU A 121 -3.99 -1.99 -13.17
C GLU A 121 -3.16 -2.19 -11.92
N LEU A 122 -3.65 -2.84 -10.86
CA LEU A 122 -2.84 -3.19 -9.68
C LEU A 122 -2.43 -4.66 -9.76
N PRO A 123 -1.21 -5.03 -9.35
CA PRO A 123 -0.81 -6.43 -9.30
C PRO A 123 -1.62 -7.18 -8.23
N GLU A 124 -1.67 -8.49 -8.36
CA GLU A 124 -2.32 -9.35 -7.37
C GLU A 124 -1.43 -9.60 -6.16
N LEU A 125 -2.02 -9.46 -4.97
CA LEU A 125 -1.40 -9.65 -3.67
C LEU A 125 -2.19 -10.61 -2.77
N ASN A 126 -3.18 -11.35 -3.29
CA ASN A 126 -3.88 -12.39 -2.52
C ASN A 126 -2.91 -13.41 -1.89
N GLY A 127 -1.83 -13.77 -2.59
CA GLY A 127 -0.81 -14.65 -2.05
C GLY A 127 -0.05 -14.08 -0.82
N VAL A 128 -0.02 -12.75 -0.63
CA VAL A 128 0.49 -12.10 0.58
C VAL A 128 -0.57 -12.14 1.69
N VAL A 129 -1.83 -11.87 1.34
CA VAL A 129 -2.95 -11.92 2.29
C VAL A 129 -3.09 -13.32 2.88
N ASP A 130 -3.15 -14.35 2.03
CA ASP A 130 -3.35 -15.74 2.45
C ASP A 130 -2.16 -16.24 3.28
N LEU A 131 -0.94 -15.78 2.97
CA LEU A 131 0.26 -16.10 3.73
C LEU A 131 0.23 -15.50 5.15
N LEU A 132 -0.28 -14.28 5.30
CA LEU A 132 -0.31 -13.54 6.58
C LEU A 132 -1.65 -13.66 7.33
N ASP A 133 -2.61 -14.39 6.75
CA ASP A 133 -3.94 -14.63 7.29
C ASP A 133 -4.41 -16.07 7.02
N PRO A 134 -3.74 -17.07 7.60
CA PRO A 134 -4.03 -18.49 7.34
C PRO A 134 -5.46 -18.91 7.73
N GLU A 135 -6.16 -18.11 8.55
CA GLU A 135 -7.54 -18.34 8.97
C GLU A 135 -8.58 -17.67 8.05
N GLY A 136 -8.15 -16.78 7.13
CA GLY A 136 -9.02 -16.16 6.13
C GLY A 136 -10.01 -15.12 6.68
N ASN A 137 -9.79 -14.58 7.88
CA ASN A 137 -10.66 -13.59 8.51
C ASN A 137 -10.63 -12.22 7.79
N ARG A 138 -9.56 -11.95 7.03
CA ARG A 138 -9.24 -10.70 6.32
C ARG A 138 -9.28 -9.45 7.21
N LEU A 139 -8.95 -9.62 8.49
CA LEU A 139 -8.93 -8.52 9.45
C LEU A 139 -7.58 -7.78 9.42
N PRO A 140 -7.57 -6.45 9.62
CA PRO A 140 -6.36 -5.63 9.66
C PRO A 140 -5.63 -5.78 11.00
N HIS A 141 -5.19 -6.99 11.32
CA HIS A 141 -4.30 -7.28 12.44
C HIS A 141 -3.38 -8.44 12.07
N PHE A 142 -2.21 -8.46 12.69
CA PHE A 142 -1.28 -9.58 12.57
C PHE A 142 -0.82 -10.01 13.95
N PHE A 143 -0.79 -11.32 14.15
CA PHE A 143 -0.09 -12.02 15.21
C PHE A 143 0.26 -13.41 14.68
N VAL A 144 1.13 -14.13 15.37
CA VAL A 144 1.42 -15.52 14.99
C VAL A 144 0.21 -16.40 15.38
N TYR A 145 -0.61 -16.75 14.39
CA TYR A 145 -1.81 -17.58 14.53
C TYR A 145 -1.46 -19.04 14.89
N ASP A 146 -2.38 -19.69 15.62
CA ASP A 146 -2.30 -21.14 15.89
C ASP A 146 -2.30 -21.97 14.59
N ALA A 147 -2.97 -21.46 13.55
CA ALA A 147 -3.03 -22.10 12.24
C ALA A 147 -1.65 -22.25 11.54
N TYR A 148 -0.61 -21.52 11.98
CA TYR A 148 0.73 -21.68 11.41
C TYR A 148 1.48 -22.92 11.89
N SER A 149 1.11 -23.48 13.04
CA SER A 149 1.80 -24.61 13.67
C SER A 149 0.92 -25.33 14.70
N GLU A 150 0.66 -26.62 14.47
CA GLU A 150 -0.03 -27.48 15.45
C GLU A 150 0.73 -27.56 16.80
N GLU A 151 2.07 -27.51 16.75
CA GLU A 151 2.91 -27.49 17.94
C GLU A 151 2.67 -26.24 18.78
N LEU A 152 2.61 -25.06 18.14
CA LEU A 152 2.32 -23.78 18.81
C LEU A 152 0.92 -23.80 19.45
N ALA A 153 -0.08 -24.27 18.72
CA ALA A 153 -1.45 -24.40 19.20
C ALA A 153 -1.53 -25.33 20.42
N THR A 154 -0.78 -26.42 20.41
CA THR A 154 -0.71 -27.38 21.52
C THR A 154 -0.03 -26.76 22.73
N LEU A 155 1.10 -26.05 22.56
CA LEU A 155 1.80 -25.37 23.64
C LEU A 155 0.94 -24.30 24.30
N ARG A 156 0.26 -23.46 23.52
CA ARG A 156 -0.65 -22.43 24.06
C ARG A 156 -1.78 -23.03 24.90
N LYS A 157 -2.35 -24.17 24.48
CA LYS A 157 -3.33 -24.93 25.29
C LYS A 157 -2.72 -25.48 26.58
N GLN A 158 -1.52 -26.06 26.52
CA GLN A 158 -0.81 -26.56 27.71
C GLN A 158 -0.50 -25.45 28.71
N ILE A 159 0.00 -24.31 28.23
CA ILE A 159 0.27 -23.11 29.04
C ILE A 159 -1.00 -22.66 29.77
N LYS A 160 -2.11 -22.53 29.04
CA LYS A 160 -3.40 -22.11 29.62
C LYS A 160 -3.89 -23.09 30.69
N ALA A 161 -3.81 -24.40 30.42
CA ALA A 161 -4.23 -25.44 31.37
C ALA A 161 -3.36 -25.45 32.63
N ARG A 162 -2.02 -25.33 32.49
CA ARG A 162 -1.08 -25.30 33.62
C ARG A 162 -1.28 -24.08 34.51
N LYS A 163 -1.51 -22.90 33.92
CA LYS A 163 -1.86 -21.68 34.67
C LYS A 163 -3.13 -21.85 35.50
N GLN A 164 -4.16 -22.45 34.91
CA GLN A 164 -5.43 -22.69 35.60
C GLN A 164 -5.32 -23.73 36.72
N ALA A 165 -4.42 -24.70 36.57
CA ALA A 165 -4.15 -25.72 37.58
C ALA A 165 -3.24 -25.26 38.73
N GLY A 166 -2.80 -23.99 38.74
CA GLY A 166 -1.88 -23.48 39.77
C GLY A 166 -0.48 -24.13 39.71
N ALA A 167 -0.03 -24.54 38.52
CA ALA A 167 1.27 -25.16 38.34
C ALA A 167 2.42 -24.18 38.65
N ASP A 168 3.59 -24.75 38.93
CA ASP A 168 4.82 -24.00 39.21
C ASP A 168 5.16 -23.02 38.07
N GLU A 169 5.51 -21.79 38.44
CA GLU A 169 5.81 -20.69 37.51
C GLU A 169 6.98 -21.05 36.59
N SER A 170 7.97 -21.79 37.10
CA SER A 170 9.15 -22.19 36.33
C SER A 170 8.79 -23.09 35.13
N GLN A 171 7.87 -24.04 35.32
CA GLN A 171 7.42 -24.96 34.28
C GLN A 171 6.58 -24.25 33.21
N VAL A 172 5.76 -23.29 33.64
CA VAL A 172 4.98 -22.45 32.72
C VAL A 172 5.92 -21.56 31.89
N GLN A 173 6.96 -21.01 32.52
CA GLN A 173 7.97 -20.18 31.86
C GLN A 173 8.74 -20.96 30.78
N GLU A 174 9.11 -22.21 31.03
CA GLU A 174 9.78 -23.06 30.02
C GLU A 174 8.90 -23.27 28.78
N LEU A 175 7.59 -23.53 28.97
CA LEU A 175 6.65 -23.68 27.86
C LEU A 175 6.47 -22.37 27.09
N TYR A 176 6.44 -21.23 27.77
CA TYR A 176 6.41 -19.92 27.11
C TYR A 176 7.66 -19.68 26.27
N PHE A 177 8.84 -20.01 26.79
CA PHE A 177 10.09 -19.88 26.05
C PHE A 177 10.05 -20.69 24.74
N ARG A 178 9.62 -21.95 24.80
CA ARG A 178 9.44 -22.79 23.59
C ARG A 178 8.41 -22.22 22.61
N SER A 179 7.32 -21.64 23.12
CA SER A 179 6.32 -20.95 22.29
C SER A 179 6.95 -19.80 21.51
N VAL A 180 7.77 -18.98 22.17
CA VAL A 180 8.46 -17.85 21.54
C VAL A 180 9.43 -18.32 20.45
N GLU A 181 10.22 -19.38 20.72
CA GLU A 181 11.13 -19.94 19.70
C GLU A 181 10.39 -20.42 18.44
N ILE A 182 9.20 -21.01 18.60
CA ILE A 182 8.37 -21.43 17.46
C ILE A 182 7.81 -20.22 16.72
N GLU A 183 7.35 -19.19 17.44
CA GLU A 183 6.89 -17.95 16.83
C GLU A 183 8.00 -17.26 16.02
N ASP A 184 9.22 -17.22 16.53
CA ASP A 184 10.39 -16.66 15.81
C ASP A 184 10.67 -17.43 14.53
N ARG A 185 10.67 -18.78 14.57
CA ARG A 185 10.82 -19.61 13.37
C ARG A 185 9.69 -19.37 12.36
N ILE A 186 8.46 -19.12 12.83
CA ILE A 186 7.34 -18.77 11.94
C ILE A 186 7.60 -17.41 11.29
N ARG A 187 8.01 -16.39 12.05
CA ARG A 187 8.35 -15.06 11.49
C ARG A 187 9.47 -15.17 10.45
N GLU A 188 10.51 -15.95 10.73
CA GLU A 188 11.59 -16.23 9.78
C GLU A 188 11.07 -16.85 8.48
N ARG A 189 10.27 -17.91 8.59
CA ARG A 189 9.65 -18.58 7.43
C ARG A 189 8.80 -17.60 6.62
N LEU A 190 7.90 -16.87 7.27
CA LEU A 190 7.03 -15.89 6.60
C LEU A 190 7.86 -14.83 5.88
N SER A 191 8.93 -14.34 6.51
CA SER A 191 9.82 -13.33 5.92
C SER A 191 10.55 -13.84 4.68
N VAL A 192 10.96 -15.12 4.67
CA VAL A 192 11.55 -15.76 3.48
C VAL A 192 10.51 -15.92 2.37
N GLU A 193 9.30 -16.36 2.71
CA GLU A 193 8.23 -16.55 1.72
C GLU A 193 7.74 -15.23 1.11
N LEU A 194 7.77 -14.13 1.86
CA LEU A 194 7.36 -12.81 1.39
C LEU A 194 8.26 -12.25 0.28
N ARG A 195 9.50 -12.73 0.15
CA ARG A 195 10.47 -12.23 -0.83
C ARG A 195 9.99 -12.38 -2.27
N LYS A 196 9.25 -13.47 -2.56
CA LYS A 196 8.71 -13.73 -3.90
C LYS A 196 7.67 -12.68 -4.34
N TYR A 197 7.14 -11.89 -3.41
CA TYR A 197 6.18 -10.82 -3.68
C TYR A 197 6.82 -9.42 -3.71
N HIS A 198 8.15 -9.30 -3.58
CA HIS A 198 8.85 -8.02 -3.52
C HIS A 198 8.45 -7.06 -4.65
N GLU A 199 8.57 -7.52 -5.90
CA GLU A 199 8.25 -6.71 -7.07
C GLU A 199 6.76 -6.34 -7.12
N ALA A 200 5.87 -7.27 -6.76
CA ALA A 200 4.42 -7.02 -6.76
C ALA A 200 4.04 -5.97 -5.70
N LEU A 201 4.64 -6.05 -4.51
CA LEU A 201 4.44 -5.08 -3.43
C LEU A 201 4.93 -3.68 -3.82
N GLN A 202 6.13 -3.60 -4.41
CA GLN A 202 6.69 -2.33 -4.91
C GLN A 202 5.79 -1.72 -6.00
N GLN A 203 5.43 -2.52 -7.00
CA GLN A 203 4.56 -2.08 -8.09
C GLN A 203 3.20 -1.62 -7.58
N ALA A 204 2.59 -2.34 -6.64
CA ALA A 204 1.33 -1.91 -6.04
C ALA A 204 1.46 -0.54 -5.36
N LEU A 205 2.52 -0.32 -4.58
CA LEU A 205 2.70 0.91 -3.83
C LEU A 205 2.87 2.12 -4.76
N ASP A 206 3.70 1.96 -5.78
CA ASP A 206 3.95 3.00 -6.79
C ASP A 206 2.68 3.30 -7.60
N ARG A 207 1.95 2.26 -8.04
CA ARG A 207 0.71 2.44 -8.82
C ARG A 207 -0.40 3.08 -7.99
N MET A 208 -0.52 2.74 -6.70
CA MET A 208 -1.49 3.35 -5.79
C MET A 208 -1.15 4.82 -5.50
N GLY A 209 0.13 5.13 -5.23
CA GLY A 209 0.57 6.50 -5.02
C GLY A 209 0.44 7.36 -6.28
N TRP A 210 0.73 6.78 -7.46
CA TRP A 210 0.52 7.46 -8.74
C TRP A 210 -0.98 7.71 -9.01
N LEU A 211 -1.85 6.73 -8.74
CA LEU A 211 -3.30 6.87 -8.88
C LEU A 211 -3.86 8.04 -8.07
N ASP A 212 -3.39 8.22 -6.83
CA ASP A 212 -3.74 9.36 -5.97
C ASP A 212 -3.39 10.70 -6.64
N VAL A 213 -2.17 10.80 -7.18
CA VAL A 213 -1.71 12.01 -7.88
C VAL A 213 -2.56 12.32 -9.11
N VAL A 214 -2.91 11.32 -9.91
CA VAL A 214 -3.69 11.50 -11.14
C VAL A 214 -5.11 11.94 -10.83
N ILE A 215 -5.73 11.34 -9.81
CA ILE A 215 -7.05 11.73 -9.34
C ILE A 215 -7.02 13.19 -8.85
N ALA A 216 -6.03 13.56 -8.04
CA ALA A 216 -5.89 14.92 -7.55
C ALA A 216 -5.70 15.95 -8.69
N LYS A 217 -4.86 15.64 -9.69
CA LYS A 217 -4.69 16.48 -10.89
C LYS A 217 -6.01 16.66 -11.64
N ALA A 218 -6.76 15.59 -11.85
CA ALA A 218 -8.05 15.63 -12.56
C ALA A 218 -9.11 16.42 -11.79
N MET A 219 -9.21 16.22 -10.47
CA MET A 219 -10.11 17.01 -9.63
C MET A 219 -9.76 18.49 -9.67
N GLN A 220 -8.49 18.83 -9.49
CA GLN A 220 -8.04 20.22 -9.58
C GLN A 220 -8.31 20.82 -10.96
N ALA A 221 -8.07 20.07 -12.05
CA ALA A 221 -8.36 20.53 -13.40
C ALA A 221 -9.85 20.86 -13.59
N ARG A 222 -10.75 20.00 -13.07
CA ARG A 222 -12.19 20.26 -13.07
C ARG A 222 -12.54 21.50 -12.24
N ASP A 223 -12.05 21.57 -11.00
CA ASP A 223 -12.45 22.57 -10.02
C ASP A 223 -11.93 23.97 -10.39
N TRP A 224 -10.79 24.05 -11.05
CA TRP A 224 -10.18 25.30 -11.51
C TRP A 224 -10.50 25.63 -12.97
N GLY A 225 -11.25 24.78 -13.68
CA GLY A 225 -11.58 24.99 -15.10
C GLY A 225 -10.36 24.96 -16.03
N LEU A 226 -9.37 24.11 -15.74
CA LEU A 226 -8.16 23.96 -16.54
C LEU A 226 -8.42 23.17 -17.83
N THR A 227 -7.58 23.39 -18.84
CA THR A 227 -7.68 22.72 -20.14
C THR A 227 -6.42 21.92 -20.44
N ARG A 228 -6.56 20.90 -21.30
CA ARG A 228 -5.43 20.08 -21.77
C ARG A 228 -4.55 20.95 -22.68
N PRO A 229 -3.26 21.15 -22.34
CA PRO A 229 -2.37 21.94 -23.19
C PRO A 229 -2.01 21.18 -24.48
N ALA A 230 -1.74 21.93 -25.55
CA ALA A 230 -1.15 21.39 -26.76
C ALA A 230 0.35 21.11 -26.52
N ILE A 231 0.84 19.98 -27.06
CA ILE A 231 2.25 19.62 -26.98
C ILE A 231 2.94 20.14 -28.25
N THR A 232 4.02 20.87 -28.07
CA THR A 232 4.86 21.40 -29.17
C THR A 232 6.30 20.99 -28.95
N GLN A 233 7.07 20.84 -30.02
CA GLN A 233 8.52 20.67 -29.94
C GLN A 233 9.21 22.03 -29.99
N ASP A 234 10.26 22.20 -29.19
CA ASP A 234 11.12 23.38 -29.29
C ASP A 234 11.73 23.41 -30.71
N THR A 235 11.49 24.52 -31.41
CA THR A 235 11.96 24.73 -32.78
C THR A 235 13.37 25.29 -32.78
#